data_AF-A0A0G1LPA2-F1
#
_entry.id   AF-A0A0G1LPA2-F1
#
_cell.length_a   1.000
_cell.length_b   1.000
_cell.length_c   1.000
_cell.angle_alpha   90.00
_cell.angle_beta   90.00
_cell.angle_gamma   90.00
#
_symmetry.space_group_name_H-M   'P 1'
#
loop_
_entity.id
_entity.type
_entity.pdbx_description
1 polymer ?
#
loop_
_entity_poly.entity_id
_entity_poly.type
_entity_poly.pdbx_seq_one_letter_code
_entity_poly.pdbx_strand_id
1 'polypeptide(L)' 'MPIYDYLCDKCGEIVEKLASPSVSEIGCKCGGIMQRQIGMPRVMLDGTNPDFPGAYEKWARDRERAAEKHRKKSYYEG' A
#
# COMPACT_ATOMS: atom_id res chain seq x y z
N MET A 1 -3.63 11.25 12.84
CA MET A 1 -3.25 12.00 11.62
C MET A 1 -2.00 11.35 11.04
N PRO A 2 -1.95 11.04 9.74
CA PRO A 2 -0.76 10.52 9.08
C PRO A 2 0.26 11.63 8.76
N ILE A 3 1.52 11.21 8.53
CA ILE A 3 2.59 12.07 8.00
C ILE A 3 2.58 11.95 6.47
N TYR A 4 2.77 13.08 5.79
CA TYR A 4 2.92 13.14 4.34
C TYR A 4 4.12 13.99 3.94
N ASP A 5 4.70 13.65 2.80
CA ASP A 5 5.67 14.48 2.10
C ASP A 5 4.96 15.51 1.22
N TYR A 6 5.47 16.74 1.22
CA TYR A 6 5.03 17.82 0.34
C TYR A 6 6.23 18.34 -0.45
N LEU A 7 6.07 18.50 -1.76
CA LEU A 7 7.09 19.04 -2.66
C LEU A 7 6.66 20.43 -3.12
N CYS A 8 7.54 21.42 -3.05
CA CYS A 8 7.30 22.72 -3.66
C CYS A 8 7.69 22.71 -5.15
N ASP A 9 6.74 23.03 -6.02
CA ASP A 9 6.98 23.13 -7.48
C ASP A 9 7.90 24.31 -7.85
N LYS A 10 8.11 25.26 -6.94
CA LYS A 10 8.86 26.50 -7.20
C LYS A 10 10.34 26.41 -6.78
N CYS A 11 10.61 25.93 -5.57
CA CYS A 11 11.97 25.82 -5.03
C CYS A 11 12.49 24.39 -4.92
N GLY A 12 11.65 23.38 -5.16
CA GLY A 12 12.01 21.96 -5.06
C GLY A 12 12.19 21.43 -3.63
N GLU A 13 11.89 22.23 -2.60
CA GLU A 13 11.99 21.79 -1.20
C GLU A 13 10.96 20.69 -0.92
N ILE A 14 11.39 19.65 -0.21
CA ILE A 14 10.52 18.57 0.28
C ILE A 14 10.45 18.67 1.80
N VAL A 15 9.24 18.63 2.36
CA VAL A 15 9.00 18.64 3.80
C VAL A 15 8.01 17.56 4.23
N GLU A 16 8.30 16.93 5.36
CA GLU A 16 7.38 16.03 6.04
C GLU A 16 6.46 16.82 6.98
N LYS A 17 5.15 16.53 6.93
CA LYS A 17 4.17 17.19 7.79
C LYS A 17 3.05 16.26 8.22
N LEU A 18 2.71 16.32 9.51
CA LEU A 18 1.50 15.71 10.07
C LEU A 18 0.27 16.49 9.58
N ALA A 19 -0.60 15.84 8.81
CA ALA A 19 -1.78 16.51 8.24
C ALA A 19 -3.00 15.59 8.15
N SER A 20 -4.18 16.20 8.02
CA SER A 20 -5.41 15.46 7.68
C SER A 20 -5.30 14.89 6.25
N PRO A 21 -5.86 13.70 5.96
CA PRO A 21 -5.95 13.18 4.60
C PRO A 21 -6.63 14.11 3.59
N SER A 22 -7.45 15.06 4.05
CA SER A 22 -8.09 16.09 3.23
C SER A 22 -7.17 17.24 2.81
N VAL A 23 -5.98 17.38 3.42
CA VAL A 23 -5.02 18.43 3.08
C VAL A 23 -4.08 17.90 2.00
N SER A 24 -4.24 18.41 0.78
CA SER A 24 -3.37 18.11 -0.37
C SER A 24 -2.30 19.16 -0.61
N GLU A 25 -2.46 20.36 -0.05
CA GLU A 25 -1.61 21.52 -0.34
C GLU A 25 -1.23 22.27 0.93
N ILE A 26 0.00 22.77 0.98
CA ILE A 26 0.48 23.67 2.04
C ILE A 26 1.32 24.81 1.45
N GLY A 27 1.46 25.91 2.18
CA GLY A 27 2.35 27.01 1.79
C GLY A 27 3.82 26.68 2.01
N CYS A 28 4.67 27.03 1.05
CA CYS A 28 6.13 26.98 1.16
C CYS A 28 6.69 28.30 1.73
N LYS A 29 7.85 28.23 2.40
CA LYS A 29 8.58 29.42 2.87
C LYS A 29 9.05 30.33 1.73
N CYS A 30 9.25 29.79 0.52
CA CYS A 30 9.59 30.58 -0.66
C CYS A 30 8.41 31.36 -1.27
N GLY A 31 7.21 31.25 -0.70
CA GLY A 31 5.97 31.83 -1.22
C GLY A 31 5.31 31.01 -2.34
N GLY A 32 5.83 29.81 -2.64
CA GLY A 32 5.17 28.83 -3.51
C GLY A 32 4.14 27.97 -2.78
N ILE A 33 3.45 27.12 -3.54
CA ILE A 33 2.57 26.06 -3.01
C ILE A 33 3.36 24.75 -3.00
N MET A 34 3.13 23.92 -1.98
CA MET A 34 3.68 22.57 -1.90
C MET A 34 2.56 21.55 -2.04
N GLN A 35 2.74 20.60 -2.93
CA GLN A 35 1.79 19.55 -3.27
C GLN A 35 2.15 18.27 -2.54
N ARG A 36 1.14 17.63 -1.94
CA ARG A 36 1.29 16.33 -1.27
C ARG A 36 1.76 15.29 -2.28
N GLN A 37 2.89 14.67 -1.99
CA GLN A 37 3.41 13.57 -2.80
C GLN A 37 2.57 12.31 -2.57
N ILE A 38 2.27 11.62 -3.67
CA ILE A 38 1.63 10.31 -3.61
C ILE A 38 2.72 9.31 -3.24
N GLY A 39 2.58 8.70 -2.05
CA GLY A 39 3.47 7.61 -1.63
C GLY A 39 3.37 6.42 -2.58
N MET A 40 4.40 5.57 -2.59
CA MET A 40 4.41 4.38 -3.45
C MET A 40 3.16 3.54 -3.19
N PRO A 41 2.31 3.29 -4.21
CA PRO A 41 1.15 2.45 -4.04
C PRO A 41 1.60 1.03 -3.70
N ARG A 42 0.75 0.28 -3.02
CA ARG A 42 0.99 -1.14 -2.82
C ARG A 42 0.88 -1.85 -4.17
N VAL A 43 2.02 -2.28 -4.71
CA VAL A 43 2.07 -3.12 -5.91
C VAL A 43 1.98 -4.57 -5.49
N MET A 44 1.00 -5.31 -6.01
CA MET A 44 0.87 -6.75 -5.82
C MET A 44 0.75 -7.43 -7.19
N LEU A 45 1.56 -8.47 -7.40
CA LEU A 45 1.47 -9.33 -8.57
C LEU A 45 0.27 -10.27 -8.44
N ASP A 46 -0.31 -10.65 -9.58
CA ASP A 46 -1.39 -11.63 -9.62
C ASP A 46 -0.86 -13.01 -9.21
N GLY A 47 -1.27 -13.47 -8.02
CA GLY A 47 -0.86 -14.78 -7.50
C GLY A 47 -1.52 -15.96 -8.21
N THR A 48 -2.51 -15.75 -9.07
CA THR A 48 -3.08 -16.84 -9.89
C THR A 48 -2.34 -17.05 -11.20
N ASN A 49 -1.47 -16.12 -11.59
CA ASN A 49 -0.68 -16.20 -12.81
C ASN A 49 0.66 -16.93 -12.56
N PRO A 50 0.93 -18.08 -13.23
CA PRO A 50 2.18 -18.82 -13.07
C PRO A 50 3.41 -18.09 -13.62
N ASP A 51 3.25 -17.06 -14.46
CA ASP A 51 4.36 -16.23 -14.97
C ASP A 51 5.01 -15.37 -13.88
N PHE A 52 4.40 -15.29 -12.68
CA PHE A 52 4.96 -14.65 -11.49
C PHE A 52 5.25 -15.71 -10.40
N PRO A 53 6.36 -16.47 -10.49
CA PRO A 53 6.56 -17.69 -9.69
C PRO A 53 6.40 -17.48 -8.18
N GLY A 54 7.00 -16.43 -7.61
CA GLY A 54 6.90 -16.17 -6.18
C GLY A 54 5.49 -15.79 -5.70
N ALA A 55 4.73 -15.08 -6.52
CA ALA A 55 3.33 -14.75 -6.21
C ALA A 55 2.44 -15.99 -6.33
N TYR A 56 2.68 -16.81 -7.36
CA TYR A 56 1.99 -18.07 -7.59
C TYR A 56 2.21 -19.09 -6.48
N GLU A 57 3.46 -19.34 -6.10
CA GLU A 57 3.82 -20.26 -5.01
C GLU A 57 3.17 -19.86 -3.69
N LYS A 58 3.19 -18.55 -3.37
CA LYS A 58 2.52 -18.04 -2.18
C LYS A 58 1.02 -18.32 -2.24
N TRP A 59 0.36 -18.01 -3.36
CA TRP A 59 -1.06 -18.25 -3.54
C TRP A 59 -1.43 -19.73 -3.43
N ALA A 60 -0.68 -20.61 -4.09
CA ALA A 60 -0.91 -22.06 -4.07
C ALA A 60 -0.82 -22.61 -2.64
N ARG A 61 0.24 -22.24 -1.92
CA ARG A 61 0.43 -22.62 -0.51
C ARG A 61 -0.69 -22.10 0.39
N ASP A 62 -1.12 -20.86 0.21
CA ASP A 62 -2.19 -20.26 1.01
C ASP A 62 -3.53 -20.98 0.76
N ARG A 63 -3.80 -21.39 -0.48
CA ARG A 63 -4.98 -22.19 -0.87
C ARG A 63 -4.97 -23.58 -0.26
N GLU A 64 -3.84 -24.29 -0.33
CA GLU A 64 -3.70 -25.63 0.26
C GLU A 64 -3.93 -25.60 1.77
N ARG A 65 -3.36 -24.60 2.46
CA ARG A 65 -3.57 -24.37 3.90
C ARG A 65 -5.03 -24.07 4.22
N ALA A 66 -5.70 -23.25 3.40
CA ALA A 66 -7.12 -22.98 3.58
C ALA A 66 -7.95 -24.26 3.41
N ALA A 67 -7.69 -25.06 2.37
CA ALA A 67 -8.37 -26.32 2.13
C ALA A 67 -8.16 -27.31 3.30
N GLU A 68 -6.96 -27.39 3.86
CA GLU A 68 -6.69 -28.21 5.04
C GLU A 68 -7.51 -27.77 6.27
N LYS A 69 -7.58 -26.46 6.53
CA LYS A 69 -8.41 -25.92 7.62
C LYS A 69 -9.88 -26.27 7.43
N HIS A 70 -10.39 -26.15 6.20
CA HIS A 70 -11.78 -26.52 5.89
C HIS A 70 -12.04 -28.01 6.09
N ARG A 71 -11.12 -28.90 5.67
CA ARG A 71 -11.22 -30.35 5.92
C ARG A 71 -11.26 -30.66 7.42
N LYS A 72 -10.36 -30.06 8.21
CA LYS A 72 -10.33 -30.24 9.67
C LYS A 72 -11.62 -29.74 10.32
N LYS A 73 -12.09 -28.54 9.97
CA LYS A 73 -13.34 -27.98 10.50
C LYS A 73 -14.53 -28.89 10.23
N SER A 74 -14.67 -29.40 9.00
CA SER A 74 -15.73 -30.33 8.62
C SER A 74 -15.71 -31.63 9.43
N TYR A 75 -14.54 -32.11 9.85
CA TYR A 75 -14.42 -33.32 10.68
C TYR A 75 -14.92 -33.12 12.12
N TYR A 76 -14.81 -31.92 12.67
CA TYR A 76 -15.25 -31.62 14.05
C TYR A 76 -16.72 -31.20 14.15
N GLU A 77 -17.33 -30.77 13.03
CA GLU A 77 -18.72 -30.30 12.98
C GLU A 77 -19.73 -31.37 12.51
N GLY A 78 -19.26 -32.55 12.09
CA GLY A 78 -20.09 -33.71 11.72
C GLY A 78 -20.00 -34.81 12.75
#